data_AF-X0YBL3-F1
#
_entry.id   AF-X0YBL3-F1
#
_cell.length_a   1.000
_cell.length_b   1.000
_cell.length_c   1.000
_cell.angle_alpha   90.00
_cell.angle_beta   90.00
_cell.angle_gamma   90.00
#
_symmetry.space_group_name_H-M   'P 1'
#
loop_
_entity.id
_entity.type
_entity.pdbx_description
1 polymer ?
#
loop_
_entity_poly.entity_id
_entity_poly.type
_entity_poly.pdbx_seq_one_letter_code
_entity_poly.pdbx_strand_id
1 'polypeptide(L)'
;ASHNGVPILPVGITGTEKIKGVSWILRRPQITVNIGHPFNLPPVSSRLTKAELTELTNFIMRHVAELLPPEYRGDYTGQGN
;
A
#
# COMPACT_ATOMS: atom_id res chain seq x y z
N ALA A 1 -14.21 -0.13 6.19
CA ALA A 1 -13.96 -0.99 5.02
C ALA A 1 -14.46 -2.42 5.27
N SER A 2 -13.76 -3.21 6.09
CA SER A 2 -14.03 -4.65 6.26
C SER A 2 -15.47 -5.06 6.61
N HIS A 3 -16.16 -4.30 7.48
CA HIS A 3 -17.54 -4.64 7.92
C HIS A 3 -18.65 -3.85 7.24
N ASN A 4 -18.32 -2.77 6.53
CA ASN A 4 -19.31 -1.81 6.01
C ASN A 4 -19.37 -1.79 4.47
N GLY A 5 -18.66 -2.72 3.79
CA GLY A 5 -18.68 -2.83 2.33
C GLY A 5 -18.22 -1.57 1.59
N VAL A 6 -17.41 -0.73 2.23
CA VAL A 6 -16.91 0.52 1.63
C VAL A 6 -15.60 0.28 0.88
N PRO A 7 -15.42 0.88 -0.31
CA PRO A 7 -14.21 0.72 -1.09
C PRO A 7 -13.00 1.36 -0.40
N ILE A 8 -11.83 0.78 -0.64
CA ILE A 8 -10.52 1.24 -0.18
C ILE A 8 -9.80 1.87 -1.36
N LEU A 9 -9.22 3.06 -1.16
CA LEU A 9 -8.36 3.73 -2.14
C LEU A 9 -6.88 3.45 -1.81
N PRO A 10 -6.12 2.73 -2.65
CA PRO A 10 -4.71 2.50 -2.43
C PRO A 10 -3.87 3.73 -2.82
N VAL A 11 -2.84 4.01 -2.02
CA VAL A 11 -1.91 5.13 -2.25
C VAL A 11 -0.48 4.67 -2.02
N GLY A 12 0.38 4.83 -3.03
CA GLY A 12 1.82 4.62 -2.94
C GLY A 12 2.55 5.95 -2.77
N ILE A 13 3.46 6.04 -1.80
CA ILE A 13 4.25 7.25 -1.51
C ILE A 13 5.73 6.86 -1.52
N THR A 14 6.54 7.56 -2.32
CA THR A 14 8.00 7.34 -2.40
C THR A 14 8.78 8.64 -2.28
N GLY A 15 10.06 8.55 -1.92
CA GLY A 15 10.96 9.69 -1.78
C GLY A 15 10.96 10.31 -0.38
N THR A 16 10.06 9.88 0.51
CA THR A 16 10.02 10.31 1.92
C THR A 16 11.24 9.82 2.71
N GLU A 17 11.86 8.72 2.29
CA GLU A 17 13.08 8.19 2.88
C GLU A 17 14.29 9.11 2.73
N LYS A 18 14.22 10.11 1.84
CA LYS A 18 15.24 11.14 1.63
C LYS A 18 15.08 12.32 2.60
N ILE A 19 13.98 12.38 3.35
CA ILE A 19 13.77 13.36 4.42
C ILE A 19 14.47 12.86 5.69
N LYS A 20 15.80 12.97 5.72
CA LYS A 20 16.62 12.54 6.86
C LYS A 20 17.57 13.65 7.31
N GLY A 21 17.63 13.90 8.62
CA GLY A 21 18.52 14.89 9.21
C GLY A 21 18.23 16.32 8.74
N VAL A 22 19.25 17.18 8.71
CA VAL A 22 19.15 18.59 8.28
C VAL A 22 19.42 18.75 6.77
N SER A 23 19.96 17.71 6.11
CA SER A 23 20.39 17.78 4.70
C SER A 23 19.25 18.01 3.70
N TRP A 24 18.01 17.61 4.02
CA TRP A 24 16.83 17.88 3.20
C TRP A 24 16.48 19.38 3.12
N ILE A 25 16.94 20.20 4.07
CA ILE A 25 16.75 21.66 4.07
C ILE A 25 17.55 22.29 2.92
N LEU A 26 18.74 21.74 2.64
CA LEU A 26 19.58 22.21 1.53
C LEU A 26 19.13 21.67 0.17
N ARG A 27 18.51 20.49 0.12
CA ARG A 27 17.99 19.88 -1.11
C ARG A 27 16.60 19.32 -0.87
N ARG A 28 15.58 19.98 -1.43
CA ARG A 28 14.19 19.53 -1.38
C ARG A 28 14.06 18.16 -2.04
N PRO A 29 13.78 17.08 -1.29
CA PRO A 29 13.64 15.76 -1.88
C PRO A 29 12.37 15.71 -2.71
N GLN A 30 12.45 15.06 -3.87
CA GLN A 30 11.28 14.77 -4.68
C GLN A 30 10.46 13.67 -4.01
N ILE A 31 9.18 13.96 -3.75
CA ILE A 31 8.19 13.02 -3.23
C ILE A 31 7.23 12.71 -4.38
N THR A 32 6.96 11.43 -4.60
CA THR A 32 5.98 10.97 -5.59
C THR A 32 4.83 10.32 -4.87
N VAL A 33 3.60 10.69 -5.24
CA VAL A 33 2.36 10.09 -4.73
C VAL A 33 1.59 9.50 -5.91
N ASN A 34 1.43 8.19 -5.90
CA ASN A 34 0.65 7.45 -6.89
C ASN A 34 -0.67 7.02 -6.25
N ILE A 35 -1.79 7.41 -6.86
CA ILE A 35 -3.13 7.08 -6.38
C ILE A 35 -3.69 6.00 -7.31
N GLY A 36 -4.06 4.86 -6.76
CA GLY A 36 -4.65 3.77 -7.53
C GLY A 36 -6.17 3.86 -7.64
N HIS A 37 -6.78 2.80 -8.16
CA HIS A 37 -8.23 2.70 -8.27
C HIS A 37 -8.84 2.15 -6.98
N PRO A 38 -10.00 2.68 -6.53
CA PRO A 38 -10.72 2.11 -5.40
C PRO A 38 -11.08 0.63 -5.64
N PHE A 39 -10.97 -0.21 -4.61
CA PHE A 39 -11.35 -1.62 -4.65
C PHE A 39 -12.10 -2.04 -3.38
N ASN A 40 -12.88 -3.12 -3.45
CA ASN A 40 -13.58 -3.65 -2.29
C ASN A 40 -12.82 -4.84 -1.69
N LEU A 41 -12.88 -4.98 -0.36
CA LEU A 41 -12.38 -6.18 0.29
C LEU A 41 -13.32 -7.36 0.06
N PRO A 42 -12.78 -8.59 -0.04
CA PRO A 42 -13.63 -9.77 -0.02
C PRO A 42 -14.45 -9.80 1.30
N PRO A 43 -15.68 -10.32 1.25
CA PRO A 43 -16.55 -10.36 2.42
C PRO A 43 -15.91 -11.23 3.51
N VAL A 44 -15.94 -10.74 4.74
CA VAL A 44 -15.38 -11.42 5.90
C VAL A 44 -16.48 -11.94 6.82
N SER A 45 -16.29 -13.13 7.38
CA SER A 45 -17.15 -13.64 8.44
C SER A 45 -16.95 -12.83 9.73
N SER A 46 -17.85 -12.98 10.72
CA SER A 46 -17.89 -12.15 11.93
C SER A 46 -16.63 -12.20 12.79
N ARG A 47 -15.83 -13.28 12.71
CA ARG A 47 -14.57 -13.41 13.43
C ARG A 47 -13.47 -13.90 12.51
N LEU A 48 -12.61 -12.96 12.12
CA LEU A 48 -11.42 -13.25 11.33
C LEU A 48 -10.42 -14.10 12.13
N THR A 49 -10.00 -15.21 11.54
CA THR A 49 -8.82 -15.96 11.93
C THR A 49 -7.56 -15.19 11.58
N LYS A 50 -6.43 -15.55 12.20
CA LYS A 50 -5.12 -14.95 11.88
C LYS A 50 -4.73 -15.15 10.40
N ALA A 51 -5.13 -16.29 9.82
CA ALA A 51 -4.87 -16.60 8.42
C ALA A 51 -5.65 -15.67 7.48
N GLU A 52 -6.95 -15.50 7.70
CA GLU A 52 -7.79 -14.60 6.91
C GLU A 52 -7.34 -13.14 7.05
N LEU A 53 -6.91 -12.70 8.25
CA LEU A 53 -6.34 -11.37 8.43
C LEU A 53 -5.06 -11.16 7.61
N THR A 54 -4.22 -12.19 7.53
CA THR A 54 -3.00 -12.18 6.72
C THR A 54 -3.33 -12.11 5.23
N GLU A 55 -4.32 -12.87 4.75
CA GLU A 55 -4.77 -12.81 3.36
C GLU A 55 -5.32 -11.43 2.97
N LEU A 56 -6.17 -10.84 3.82
CA LEU A 56 -6.68 -9.48 3.60
C LEU A 56 -5.56 -8.46 3.55
N THR A 57 -4.57 -8.59 4.43
CA THR A 57 -3.39 -7.73 4.45
C THR A 57 -2.61 -7.87 3.15
N ASN A 58 -2.34 -9.11 2.70
CA ASN A 58 -1.65 -9.38 1.45
C ASN A 58 -2.42 -8.81 0.24
N PHE A 59 -3.75 -8.91 0.25
CA PHE A 59 -4.61 -8.36 -0.81
C PHE A 59 -4.49 -6.83 -0.89
N ILE A 60 -4.56 -6.13 0.24
CA ILE A 60 -4.38 -4.67 0.30
C ILE A 60 -2.96 -4.28 -0.14
N MET A 61 -1.94 -4.97 0.39
CA MET A 61 -0.54 -4.64 0.13
C MET A 61 -0.13 -4.85 -1.32
N ARG A 62 -0.74 -5.81 -2.04
CA ARG A 62 -0.52 -5.96 -3.50
C ARG A 62 -0.99 -4.73 -4.27
N HIS A 63 -2.17 -4.20 -3.97
CA HIS A 63 -2.65 -2.96 -4.58
C HIS A 63 -1.75 -1.75 -4.27
N VAL A 64 -1.15 -1.70 -3.07
CA VAL A 64 -0.16 -0.66 -2.75
C VAL A 64 1.14 -0.87 -3.53
N ALA A 65 1.64 -2.11 -3.60
CA ALA A 65 2.90 -2.44 -4.27
C ALA A 65 2.87 -2.15 -5.79
N GLU A 66 1.71 -2.31 -6.44
CA GLU A 66 1.50 -1.92 -7.84
C GLU A 66 1.76 -0.43 -8.08
N LEU A 67 1.53 0.42 -7.08
CA LEU A 67 1.75 1.86 -7.14
C LEU A 67 3.20 2.26 -6.83
N LEU A 68 4.05 1.31 -6.45
CA LEU A 68 5.44 1.53 -6.08
C LEU A 68 6.40 1.07 -7.21
N PRO A 69 7.54 1.76 -7.39
CA PRO A 69 8.64 1.27 -8.21
C PRO A 69 9.12 -0.11 -7.70
N PRO A 70 9.65 -0.99 -8.57
CA PRO A 70 10.01 -2.36 -8.22
C PRO A 70 10.88 -2.50 -6.96
N GLU A 71 11.85 -1.60 -6.79
CA GLU A 71 12.80 -1.58 -5.68
C GLU A 71 12.15 -1.27 -4.32
N TYR A 72 10.94 -0.70 -4.30
CA TYR A 72 10.18 -0.38 -3.08
C TYR A 72 9.06 -1.38 -2.77
N ARG A 73 8.88 -2.44 -3.57
CA ARG A 73 7.76 -3.39 -3.41
C ARG A 73 7.94 -4.39 -2.26
N GLY A 74 9.16 -4.60 -1.78
CA GLY A 74 9.46 -5.53 -0.69
C GLY A 74 8.98 -6.95 -0.99
N ASP A 75 8.39 -7.62 0.00
CA ASP A 75 7.89 -9.01 -0.13
C ASP A 75 6.67 -9.15 -1.08
N TYR A 76 6.16 -8.04 -1.62
CA TYR A 76 5.01 -7.99 -2.52
C TYR A 76 5.44 -7.84 -3.99
N THR A 77 6.68 -8.22 -4.32
CA THR A 77 7.15 -8.35 -5.70
C THR A 77 6.49 -9.54 -6.40
N GLY A 78 5.43 -9.29 -7.15
CA GLY A 78 4.67 -10.30 -7.91
C GLY A 78 3.22 -10.36 -7.43
N GLN A 79 2.20 -10.21 -8.27
CA GLN A 79 2.05 -10.51 -9.69
C GLN A 79 1.04 -9.49 -10.21
N GLY A 80 1.54 -8.38 -10.78
CA GLY A 80 0.71 -7.53 -11.63
C GLY A 80 0.51 -8.29 -12.93
N ASN A 81 -0.76 -8.55 -13.28
CA ASN A 81 -1.12 -9.10 -14.59
C ASN A 81 -0.70 -8.15 -15.70
#